data_AF-A0A535LLD0-F1
#
_entry.id   AF-A0A535LLD0-F1
#
_cell.length_a   1.000
_cell.length_b   1.000
_cell.length_c   1.000
_cell.angle_alpha   90.00
_cell.angle_beta   90.00
_cell.angle_gamma   90.00
#
_symmetry.space_group_name_H-M   'P 1'
#
loop_
_entity.id
_entity.type
_entity.pdbx_description
1 polymer ?
#
loop_
_entity_poly.entity_id
_entity_poly.type
_entity_poly.pdbx_seq_one_letter_code
_entity_poly.pdbx_strand_id
1 'polypeptide(L)'
;MSIVTAKRISHIALNTHNVEQQTNFYTNIVGLGETERDSAGRVYLRCNANHHAVVLNPSSETGIEHYALDIGGPAELEAAAAVLSRAGISYETEKRGELGQELSLRLRDPDGYAVELIGGMTQVAPTYGPRAVQPRKLGHVTLLVDDCKRSAEFYSEVLGFRISDWVDDIFLWMRCNPDHHGLAFAKTGFVKMHHFAFEVVDFSYLARQAEHLMQNGYVLLYGPGRHGPGQNHFEYFRDPEGNLIEFMCDLQQIWDDATYVPRVWNSQERWVNMWGPDGPADFV
;
A
#
# COMPACT_ATOMS: atom_id res chain seq x y z
N MET A 1 -15.31 22.87 -1.97
CA MET A 1 -15.27 22.28 -0.61
C MET A 1 -13.81 22.05 -0.27
N SER A 2 -13.39 22.29 0.98
CA SER A 2 -12.01 22.01 1.39
C SER A 2 -11.89 20.52 1.66
N ILE A 3 -10.90 19.88 1.04
CA ILE A 3 -10.66 18.43 1.05
C ILE A 3 -9.29 18.14 1.66
N VAL A 4 -9.12 17.00 2.33
CA VAL A 4 -7.79 16.53 2.73
C VAL A 4 -7.02 16.18 1.45
N THR A 5 -5.77 16.60 1.33
CA THR A 5 -4.96 16.28 0.15
C THR A 5 -3.89 15.26 0.51
N ALA A 6 -4.18 13.97 0.31
CA ALA A 6 -3.16 12.93 0.38
C ALA A 6 -2.03 13.20 -0.63
N LYS A 7 -0.79 12.96 -0.21
CA LYS A 7 0.42 13.19 -1.03
C LYS A 7 1.10 11.90 -1.46
N ARG A 8 0.93 10.82 -0.71
CA ARG A 8 1.47 9.48 -0.99
C ARG A 8 0.96 8.48 0.04
N ILE A 9 1.10 7.20 -0.30
CA ILE A 9 1.09 6.14 0.70
C ILE A 9 2.37 6.27 1.55
N SER A 10 2.22 6.22 2.88
CA SER A 10 3.33 6.33 3.82
C SER A 10 3.83 4.95 4.22
N HIS A 11 2.97 4.18 4.87
CA HIS A 11 3.27 2.86 5.39
C HIS A 11 2.00 2.02 5.55
N ILE A 12 2.20 0.75 5.87
CA ILE A 12 1.14 -0.19 6.27
C ILE A 12 1.48 -0.80 7.62
N ALA A 13 0.49 -1.02 8.47
CA ALA A 13 0.65 -1.77 9.71
C ALA A 13 -0.08 -3.11 9.61
N LEU A 14 0.65 -4.18 9.96
CA LEU A 14 0.16 -5.55 9.91
C LEU A 14 0.13 -6.13 11.33
N ASN A 15 -1.02 -6.70 11.70
CA ASN A 15 -1.12 -7.57 12.86
C ASN A 15 -0.48 -8.92 12.54
N THR A 16 0.27 -9.46 13.50
CA THR A 16 1.01 -10.72 13.36
C THR A 16 1.01 -11.53 14.66
N HIS A 17 0.91 -12.85 14.52
CA HIS A 17 1.09 -13.80 15.62
C HIS A 17 2.56 -13.96 16.01
N ASN A 18 3.47 -13.81 15.04
CA ASN A 18 4.90 -14.04 15.22
C ASN A 18 5.74 -12.92 14.60
N VAL A 19 5.91 -11.85 15.39
CA VAL A 19 6.70 -10.67 15.03
C VAL A 19 8.12 -11.01 14.59
N GLU A 20 8.80 -11.96 15.25
CA GLU A 20 10.16 -12.33 14.87
C GLU A 20 10.23 -13.06 13.53
N GLN A 21 9.30 -13.98 13.27
CA GLN A 21 9.25 -14.68 11.98
C GLN A 21 8.96 -13.70 10.85
N GLN A 22 8.00 -12.78 11.05
CA GLN A 22 7.71 -11.74 10.08
C GLN A 22 8.90 -10.79 9.88
N THR A 23 9.54 -10.35 10.97
CA THR A 23 10.72 -9.48 10.89
C THR A 23 11.83 -10.13 10.08
N ASN A 24 12.12 -11.41 10.35
CA ASN A 24 13.11 -12.17 9.59
C ASN A 24 12.74 -12.30 8.10
N PHE A 25 11.46 -12.50 7.79
CA PHE A 25 10.99 -12.55 6.41
C PHE A 25 11.13 -11.19 5.71
N TYR A 26 10.60 -10.12 6.29
CA TYR A 26 10.64 -8.81 5.65
C TYR A 26 12.08 -8.26 5.51
N THR A 27 12.98 -8.59 6.44
CA THR A 27 14.38 -8.16 6.34
C THR A 27 15.20 -9.00 5.36
N ASN A 28 15.07 -10.33 5.41
CA ASN A 28 15.93 -11.24 4.62
C ASN A 28 15.35 -11.61 3.26
N ILE A 29 14.03 -11.64 3.10
CA ILE A 29 13.34 -12.05 1.87
C ILE A 29 12.83 -10.86 1.07
N VAL A 30 12.15 -9.92 1.73
CA VAL A 30 11.64 -8.68 1.08
C VAL A 30 12.74 -7.62 0.96
N GLY A 31 13.75 -7.66 1.82
CA GLY A 31 14.89 -6.74 1.76
C GLY A 31 14.66 -5.40 2.45
N LEU A 32 13.80 -5.34 3.45
CA LEU A 32 13.63 -4.15 4.29
C LEU A 32 14.74 -4.01 5.34
N GLY A 33 14.90 -2.81 5.88
CA GLY A 33 15.74 -2.51 7.04
C GLY A 33 14.91 -2.42 8.31
N GLU A 34 15.38 -2.98 9.42
CA GLU A 34 14.80 -2.68 10.72
C GLU A 34 15.28 -1.31 11.20
N THR A 35 14.34 -0.45 11.59
CA THR A 35 14.64 0.91 12.07
C THR A 35 14.67 0.93 13.59
N GLU A 36 13.60 0.45 14.21
CA GLU A 36 13.43 0.51 15.66
C GLU A 36 12.39 -0.52 16.11
N ARG A 37 12.39 -0.79 17.41
CA ARG A 37 11.38 -1.56 18.13
C ARG A 37 10.91 -0.78 19.34
N ASP A 38 9.62 -0.87 19.64
CA ASP A 38 9.07 -0.16 20.80
C ASP A 38 8.81 -1.08 22.00
N SER A 39 8.38 -0.49 23.12
CA SER A 39 8.07 -1.22 24.35
C SER A 39 6.79 -2.06 24.27
N ALA A 40 5.95 -1.85 23.25
CA ALA A 40 4.78 -2.68 22.97
C ALA A 40 5.13 -3.92 22.13
N GLY A 41 6.39 -4.05 21.70
CA GLY A 41 6.86 -5.16 20.87
C GLY A 41 6.63 -4.96 19.37
N ARG A 42 6.25 -3.74 18.93
CA ARG A 42 6.11 -3.41 17.52
C ARG A 42 7.49 -3.29 16.87
N VAL A 43 7.57 -3.67 15.60
CA VAL A 43 8.79 -3.56 14.78
C VAL A 43 8.54 -2.65 13.59
N TYR A 44 9.42 -1.66 13.43
CA TYR A 44 9.34 -0.66 12.36
C TYR A 44 10.36 -0.99 11.28
N LEU A 45 9.88 -1.22 10.06
CA LEU A 45 10.70 -1.63 8.92
C LEU A 45 10.62 -0.62 7.79
N ARG A 46 11.74 -0.34 7.12
CA ARG A 46 11.86 0.67 6.06
C ARG A 46 12.41 0.12 4.76
N CYS A 47 12.07 0.78 3.66
CA CYS A 47 12.68 0.57 2.35
C CYS A 47 13.62 1.71 1.92
N ASN A 48 13.48 2.91 2.51
CA ASN A 48 14.23 4.11 2.14
C ASN A 48 14.61 4.96 3.38
N ALA A 49 14.75 6.28 3.20
CA ALA A 49 15.10 7.23 4.27
C ALA A 49 13.95 7.51 5.24
N ASN A 50 12.70 7.21 4.89
CA ASN A 50 11.59 7.27 5.84
C ASN A 50 11.81 6.27 6.98
N HIS A 51 11.43 6.65 8.20
CA HIS A 51 11.56 5.80 9.38
C HIS A 51 10.97 4.41 9.18
N HIS A 52 9.82 4.30 8.51
CA HIS A 52 9.23 3.02 8.20
C HIS A 52 8.31 3.10 6.97
N ALA A 53 8.05 1.92 6.41
CA ALA A 53 7.09 1.60 5.37
C ALA A 53 6.20 0.42 5.78
N VAL A 54 6.66 -0.41 6.74
CA VAL A 54 5.86 -1.49 7.35
C VAL A 54 6.01 -1.42 8.86
N VAL A 55 4.90 -1.59 9.58
CA VAL A 55 4.88 -1.81 11.03
C VAL A 55 4.34 -3.21 11.29
N LEU A 56 5.04 -3.99 12.10
CA LEU A 56 4.59 -5.30 12.56
C LEU A 56 4.09 -5.20 14.00
N ASN A 57 2.81 -5.47 14.20
CA ASN A 57 2.11 -5.37 15.48
C ASN A 57 1.86 -6.77 16.07
N PRO A 58 2.40 -7.10 17.26
CA PRO A 58 2.02 -8.34 17.94
C PRO A 58 0.51 -8.36 18.22
N SER A 59 -0.16 -9.42 17.78
CA SER A 59 -1.62 -9.57 17.88
C SER A 59 -2.03 -11.04 17.92
N SER A 60 -3.25 -11.33 18.40
CA SER A 60 -3.90 -12.65 18.24
C SER A 60 -4.55 -12.82 16.87
N GLU A 61 -4.60 -11.77 16.06
CA GLU A 61 -5.14 -11.75 14.70
C GLU A 61 -4.02 -11.44 13.70
N THR A 62 -4.25 -11.72 12.41
CA THR A 62 -3.31 -11.40 11.33
C THR A 62 -3.95 -10.50 10.27
N GLY A 63 -3.12 -9.79 9.52
CA GLY A 63 -3.55 -8.96 8.39
C GLY A 63 -3.50 -7.46 8.69
N ILE A 64 -4.12 -6.67 7.83
CA ILE A 64 -4.04 -5.20 7.93
C ILE A 64 -4.67 -4.68 9.23
N GLU A 65 -3.93 -3.85 9.97
CA GLU A 65 -4.49 -3.04 11.06
C GLU A 65 -4.92 -1.69 10.52
N HIS A 66 -4.00 -1.00 9.83
CA HIS A 66 -4.25 0.23 9.11
C HIS A 66 -3.27 0.40 7.94
N TYR A 67 -3.57 1.33 7.05
CA TYR A 67 -2.59 1.92 6.15
C TYR A 67 -2.60 3.44 6.33
N ALA A 68 -1.46 4.07 6.07
CA ALA A 68 -1.26 5.47 6.33
C ALA A 68 -0.98 6.28 5.06
N LEU A 69 -1.49 7.51 5.07
CA LEU A 69 -1.32 8.52 4.04
C LEU A 69 -0.52 9.69 4.63
N ASP A 70 0.57 10.05 3.97
CA ASP A 70 1.26 11.30 4.27
C ASP A 70 0.51 12.44 3.57
N ILE A 71 0.09 13.44 4.35
CA ILE A 71 -0.64 14.61 3.86
C ILE A 71 0.22 15.89 3.82
N GLY A 72 1.50 15.79 4.19
CA GLY A 72 2.49 16.85 4.08
C GLY A 72 3.17 17.18 5.42
N GLY A 73 2.49 18.00 6.23
CA GLY A 73 3.05 18.64 7.42
C GLY A 73 2.06 18.68 8.60
N PRO A 74 2.51 19.10 9.79
CA PRO A 74 1.63 19.31 10.94
C PRO A 74 0.51 20.33 10.67
N ALA A 75 0.77 21.35 9.84
CA ALA A 75 -0.24 22.35 9.45
C ALA A 75 -1.34 21.73 8.56
N GLU A 76 -0.96 20.86 7.63
CA GLU A 76 -1.90 20.10 6.81
C GLU A 76 -2.73 19.13 7.67
N LEU A 77 -2.13 18.55 8.71
CA LEU A 77 -2.83 17.69 9.66
C LEU A 77 -3.87 18.44 10.50
N GLU A 78 -3.53 19.62 11.00
CA GLU A 78 -4.48 20.50 11.69
C GLU A 78 -5.63 20.93 10.75
N ALA A 79 -5.29 21.30 9.50
CA ALA A 79 -6.29 21.63 8.50
C ALA A 79 -7.19 20.43 8.16
N ALA A 80 -6.63 19.22 8.08
CA ALA A 80 -7.38 17.99 7.86
C ALA A 80 -8.37 17.71 8.99
N ALA A 81 -7.95 17.85 10.27
CA ALA A 81 -8.84 17.72 11.42
C ALA A 81 -10.05 18.68 11.33
N ALA A 82 -9.82 19.94 10.96
CA ALA A 82 -10.88 20.93 10.79
C ALA A 82 -11.81 20.59 9.61
N VAL A 83 -11.27 20.09 8.49
CA VAL A 83 -12.05 19.64 7.33
C VAL A 83 -12.93 18.45 7.69
N LEU A 84 -12.37 17.41 8.29
CA LEU A 84 -13.08 16.20 8.70
C LEU A 84 -14.21 16.53 9.68
N SER A 85 -13.92 17.37 10.69
CA SER A 85 -14.92 17.84 11.66
C SER A 85 -16.09 18.56 10.99
N ARG A 86 -15.83 19.46 10.04
CA ARG A 86 -16.88 20.19 9.31
C ARG A 86 -17.69 19.29 8.39
N ALA A 87 -17.07 18.25 7.85
CA ALA A 87 -17.73 17.25 7.00
C ALA A 87 -18.52 16.20 7.83
N GLY A 88 -18.45 16.26 9.16
CA GLY A 88 -19.09 15.26 10.03
C GLY A 88 -18.42 13.90 10.01
N ILE A 89 -17.17 13.83 9.55
CA ILE A 89 -16.40 12.58 9.47
C ILE A 89 -15.70 12.37 10.81
N SER A 90 -16.01 11.25 11.46
CA SER A 90 -15.38 10.88 12.73
C SER A 90 -13.92 10.49 12.52
N TYR A 91 -13.07 10.97 13.41
CA TYR A 91 -11.67 10.58 13.50
C TYR A 91 -11.22 10.57 14.96
N GLU A 92 -10.19 9.80 15.23
CA GLU A 92 -9.47 9.80 16.50
C GLU A 92 -8.11 10.44 16.29
N THR A 93 -7.68 11.28 17.23
CA THR A 93 -6.29 11.72 17.28
C THR A 93 -5.49 10.63 17.96
N GLU A 94 -4.60 9.99 17.21
CA GLU A 94 -3.83 8.87 17.75
C GLU A 94 -2.76 9.40 18.71
N LYS A 95 -2.70 8.76 19.88
CA LYS A 95 -1.74 9.05 20.94
C LYS A 95 -0.84 7.84 21.25
N ARG A 96 -1.03 6.72 20.54
CA ARG A 96 -0.34 5.42 20.73
C ARG A 96 1.18 5.45 20.55
N GLY A 97 1.80 6.61 20.30
CA GLY A 97 3.24 6.75 20.30
C GLY A 97 3.93 5.83 19.30
N GLU A 98 3.34 5.68 18.11
CA GLU A 98 4.04 4.99 17.02
C GLU A 98 5.31 5.77 16.68
N LEU A 99 6.43 5.05 16.67
CA LEU A 99 7.73 5.69 16.51
C LEU A 99 7.93 6.20 15.08
N GLY A 100 8.66 7.31 14.97
CA GLY A 100 9.00 7.90 13.69
C GLY A 100 7.90 8.75 13.05
N GLN A 101 6.68 8.71 13.56
CA GLN A 101 5.60 9.62 13.20
C GLN A 101 5.11 10.38 14.42
N GLU A 102 4.83 11.67 14.23
CA GLU A 102 4.34 12.52 15.32
C GLU A 102 2.83 12.28 15.53
N LEU A 103 2.06 13.36 15.71
CA LEU A 103 0.60 13.29 15.76
C LEU A 103 0.05 12.71 14.44
N SER A 104 -0.96 11.84 14.55
CA SER A 104 -1.73 11.35 13.40
C SER A 104 -3.24 11.43 13.69
N LEU A 105 -4.03 11.36 12.62
CA LEU A 105 -5.49 11.24 12.69
C LEU A 105 -5.90 9.90 12.10
N ARG A 106 -6.69 9.10 12.82
CA ARG A 106 -7.19 7.81 12.36
C ARG A 106 -8.69 7.89 12.11
N LEU A 107 -9.11 7.53 10.92
CA LEU A 107 -10.52 7.49 10.51
C LEU A 107 -10.87 6.11 9.95
N ARG A 108 -12.16 5.87 9.72
CA ARG A 108 -12.67 4.68 9.06
C ARG A 108 -13.18 5.04 7.68
N ASP A 109 -12.77 4.27 6.68
CA ASP A 109 -13.35 4.38 5.34
C ASP A 109 -14.77 3.75 5.32
N PRO A 110 -15.51 3.82 4.20
CA PRO A 110 -16.86 3.27 4.10
C PRO A 110 -16.97 1.76 4.35
N ASP A 111 -15.88 1.01 4.20
CA ASP A 111 -15.82 -0.45 4.38
C ASP A 111 -15.20 -0.82 5.75
N GLY A 112 -14.81 0.18 6.56
CA GLY A 112 -14.30 0.01 7.91
C GLY A 112 -12.78 -0.13 8.04
N TYR A 113 -12.02 0.01 6.96
CA TYR A 113 -10.56 0.07 7.02
C TYR A 113 -10.11 1.27 7.85
N ALA A 114 -9.11 1.06 8.72
CA ALA A 114 -8.45 2.17 9.39
C ALA A 114 -7.54 2.88 8.38
N VAL A 115 -7.82 4.15 8.17
CA VAL A 115 -6.98 5.07 7.40
C VAL A 115 -6.30 5.99 8.38
N GLU A 116 -4.98 6.04 8.35
CA GLU A 116 -4.22 6.99 9.16
C GLU A 116 -3.70 8.13 8.30
N LEU A 117 -3.83 9.36 8.79
CA LEU A 117 -3.28 10.57 8.20
C LEU A 117 -2.12 11.04 9.05
N ILE A 118 -0.92 11.15 8.46
CA ILE A 118 0.27 11.63 9.16
C ILE A 118 0.72 12.97 8.58
N GLY A 119 1.20 13.84 9.47
CA GLY A 119 1.78 15.15 9.09
C GLY A 119 3.25 15.08 8.71
N GLY A 120 3.79 13.90 8.40
CA GLY A 120 5.18 13.70 8.03
C GLY A 120 5.81 12.48 8.70
N MET A 121 6.99 12.09 8.20
CA MET A 121 7.73 10.91 8.65
C MET A 121 9.18 11.27 8.95
N THR A 122 9.64 10.87 10.14
CA THR A 122 11.04 11.03 10.56
C THR A 122 11.98 10.42 9.52
N GLN A 123 13.07 11.13 9.23
CA GLN A 123 14.09 10.64 8.31
C GLN A 123 15.24 9.96 9.07
N VAL A 124 15.69 8.83 8.56
CA VAL A 124 16.82 8.04 9.07
C VAL A 124 17.88 7.85 7.97
N ALA A 125 19.08 7.41 8.34
CA ALA A 125 20.18 7.24 7.38
C ALA A 125 19.76 6.30 6.25
N PRO A 126 19.79 6.70 4.96
CA PRO A 126 19.09 6.02 3.87
C PRO A 126 19.57 4.57 3.60
N THR A 127 20.77 4.22 4.05
CA THR A 127 21.35 2.89 3.89
C THR A 127 21.16 2.05 5.15
N TYR A 128 20.88 0.76 4.98
CA TYR A 128 20.71 -0.23 6.06
C TYR A 128 21.41 -1.57 5.74
N GLY A 129 22.49 -1.48 4.96
CA GLY A 129 23.26 -2.63 4.49
C GLY A 129 22.76 -3.21 3.17
N PRO A 130 23.56 -4.08 2.53
CA PRO A 130 23.18 -4.71 1.27
C PRO A 130 22.02 -5.69 1.46
N ARG A 131 21.20 -5.82 0.42
CA ARG A 131 20.07 -6.76 0.31
C ARG A 131 20.12 -7.47 -1.04
N ALA A 132 19.53 -8.66 -1.15
CA ALA A 132 19.44 -9.38 -2.42
C ALA A 132 18.68 -8.57 -3.47
N VAL A 133 17.55 -8.01 -3.03
CA VAL A 133 16.73 -6.99 -3.69
C VAL A 133 16.33 -5.96 -2.65
N GLN A 134 16.31 -4.68 -3.03
CA GLN A 134 15.97 -3.59 -2.13
C GLN A 134 14.82 -2.77 -2.74
N PRO A 135 13.62 -2.82 -2.13
CA PRO A 135 12.52 -1.93 -2.49
C PRO A 135 12.89 -0.45 -2.39
N ARG A 136 12.36 0.38 -3.29
CA ARG A 136 12.51 1.84 -3.28
C ARG A 136 11.47 2.54 -2.42
N LYS A 137 10.23 2.07 -2.48
CA LYS A 137 9.08 2.61 -1.74
C LYS A 137 7.99 1.55 -1.61
N LEU A 138 7.11 1.72 -0.61
CA LEU A 138 5.77 1.17 -0.65
C LEU A 138 4.98 1.94 -1.72
N GLY A 139 4.53 1.24 -2.76
CA GLY A 139 3.85 1.81 -3.92
C GLY A 139 2.36 1.98 -3.65
N HIS A 140 1.65 0.85 -3.48
CA HIS A 140 0.21 0.85 -3.33
C HIS A 140 -0.31 -0.22 -2.37
N VAL A 141 -1.56 -0.04 -1.96
CA VAL A 141 -2.34 -1.04 -1.21
C VAL A 141 -3.62 -1.31 -1.99
N THR A 142 -3.97 -2.59 -2.11
CA THR A 142 -5.20 -3.04 -2.77
C THR A 142 -6.14 -3.63 -1.74
N LEU A 143 -7.37 -3.13 -1.71
CA LEU A 143 -8.39 -3.45 -0.72
C LEU A 143 -9.57 -4.15 -1.38
N LEU A 144 -10.12 -5.17 -0.73
CA LEU A 144 -11.40 -5.77 -1.11
C LEU A 144 -12.52 -4.98 -0.44
N VAL A 145 -13.50 -4.54 -1.22
CA VAL A 145 -14.60 -3.67 -0.79
C VAL A 145 -15.93 -4.18 -1.31
N ASP A 146 -17.04 -3.71 -0.73
CA ASP A 146 -18.38 -4.06 -1.21
C ASP A 146 -18.77 -3.28 -2.49
N ASP A 147 -18.31 -2.03 -2.63
CA ASP A 147 -18.68 -1.15 -3.73
C ASP A 147 -17.56 -0.14 -4.08
N CYS A 148 -16.92 -0.36 -5.23
CA CYS A 148 -15.87 0.53 -5.73
C CYS A 148 -16.35 1.97 -5.97
N LYS A 149 -17.63 2.23 -6.29
CA LYS A 149 -18.14 3.59 -6.49
C LYS A 149 -18.23 4.34 -5.17
N ARG A 150 -18.68 3.67 -4.11
CA ARG A 150 -18.69 4.22 -2.75
C ARG A 150 -17.28 4.56 -2.28
N SER A 151 -16.31 3.68 -2.56
CA SER A 151 -14.89 3.99 -2.32
C SER A 151 -14.46 5.21 -3.13
N ALA A 152 -14.71 5.24 -4.45
CA ALA A 152 -14.33 6.37 -5.30
C ALA A 152 -14.83 7.72 -4.77
N GLU A 153 -16.10 7.80 -4.39
CA GLU A 153 -16.69 9.01 -3.79
C GLU A 153 -15.96 9.42 -2.52
N PHE A 154 -15.80 8.52 -1.55
CA PHE A 154 -15.11 8.83 -0.31
C PHE A 154 -13.66 9.29 -0.54
N TYR A 155 -12.86 8.53 -1.29
CA TYR A 155 -11.46 8.87 -1.48
C TYR A 155 -11.27 10.14 -2.32
N SER A 156 -12.17 10.42 -3.27
CA SER A 156 -12.12 11.64 -4.08
C SER A 156 -12.68 12.88 -3.38
N GLU A 157 -13.68 12.74 -2.51
CA GLU A 157 -14.33 13.89 -1.84
C GLU A 157 -13.77 14.19 -0.46
N VAL A 158 -13.16 13.20 0.21
CA VAL A 158 -12.58 13.34 1.55
C VAL A 158 -11.07 13.44 1.50
N LEU A 159 -10.41 12.58 0.72
CA LEU A 159 -8.94 12.36 0.80
C LEU A 159 -8.16 12.86 -0.43
N GLY A 160 -8.85 13.46 -1.41
CA GLY A 160 -8.23 14.14 -2.54
C GLY A 160 -7.65 13.22 -3.59
N PHE A 161 -8.05 11.95 -3.61
CA PHE A 161 -7.65 11.01 -4.64
C PHE A 161 -8.35 11.30 -5.97
N ARG A 162 -7.69 10.92 -7.06
CA ARG A 162 -8.21 11.01 -8.42
C ARG A 162 -8.26 9.62 -9.03
N ILE A 163 -9.31 9.35 -9.78
CA ILE A 163 -9.46 8.08 -10.51
C ILE A 163 -8.41 8.01 -11.60
N SER A 164 -7.70 6.89 -11.67
CA SER A 164 -6.78 6.58 -12.75
C SER A 164 -7.42 5.65 -13.76
N ASP A 165 -7.91 4.48 -13.33
CA ASP A 165 -8.57 3.53 -14.22
C ASP A 165 -9.69 2.77 -13.50
N TRP A 166 -10.57 2.17 -14.30
CA TRP A 166 -11.60 1.22 -13.88
C TRP A 166 -11.50 -0.07 -14.68
N VAL A 167 -11.97 -1.18 -14.12
CA VAL A 167 -12.44 -2.34 -14.88
C VAL A 167 -13.93 -2.48 -14.61
N ASP A 168 -14.74 -2.17 -15.62
CA ASP A 168 -16.20 -2.05 -15.50
C ASP A 168 -16.61 -1.39 -14.16
N ASP A 169 -17.36 -2.09 -13.29
CA ASP A 169 -17.66 -1.68 -11.91
C ASP A 169 -17.01 -2.58 -10.84
N ILE A 170 -16.05 -3.42 -11.23
CA ILE A 170 -15.48 -4.48 -10.37
C ILE A 170 -14.09 -4.16 -9.82
N PHE A 171 -13.37 -3.22 -10.42
CA PHE A 171 -12.05 -2.81 -9.96
C PHE A 171 -11.78 -1.33 -10.24
N LEU A 172 -11.10 -0.66 -9.33
CA LEU A 172 -10.82 0.77 -9.35
C LEU A 172 -9.38 1.04 -8.94
N TRP A 173 -8.69 1.93 -9.66
CA TRP A 173 -7.38 2.47 -9.30
C TRP A 173 -7.47 3.97 -9.05
N MET A 174 -6.89 4.43 -7.94
CA MET A 174 -6.89 5.85 -7.56
C MET A 174 -5.49 6.35 -7.17
N ARG A 175 -5.16 7.56 -7.61
CA ARG A 175 -3.89 8.26 -7.34
C ARG A 175 -4.05 9.48 -6.44
N CYS A 176 -3.06 9.71 -5.60
CA CYS A 176 -2.88 10.95 -4.82
C CYS A 176 -1.61 11.72 -5.20
N ASN A 177 -0.80 11.15 -6.10
CA ASN A 177 0.44 11.70 -6.60
C ASN A 177 0.61 11.26 -8.08
N PRO A 178 1.78 11.48 -8.71
CA PRO A 178 2.00 11.06 -10.08
C PRO A 178 1.96 9.55 -10.33
N ASP A 179 2.14 8.69 -9.34
CA ASP A 179 1.97 7.24 -9.55
C ASP A 179 0.55 6.95 -10.06
N HIS A 180 0.40 6.01 -10.99
CA HIS A 180 -0.91 5.62 -11.50
C HIS A 180 -1.89 5.28 -10.38
N HIS A 181 -1.41 4.72 -9.27
CA HIS A 181 -2.23 4.56 -8.08
C HIS A 181 -1.37 4.46 -6.83
N GLY A 182 -1.97 4.88 -5.72
CA GLY A 182 -1.54 4.48 -4.38
C GLY A 182 -2.56 3.56 -3.71
N LEU A 183 -3.83 3.60 -4.14
CA LEU A 183 -4.88 2.70 -3.67
C LEU A 183 -5.58 2.07 -4.85
N ALA A 184 -5.93 0.79 -4.70
CA ALA A 184 -6.82 0.11 -5.61
C ALA A 184 -7.90 -0.65 -4.82
N PHE A 185 -9.06 -0.82 -5.44
CA PHE A 185 -10.25 -1.39 -4.79
C PHE A 185 -10.84 -2.45 -5.70
N ALA A 186 -11.00 -3.66 -5.18
CA ALA A 186 -11.65 -4.76 -5.85
C ALA A 186 -13.01 -5.01 -5.21
N LYS A 187 -14.07 -4.99 -6.02
CA LYS A 187 -15.43 -5.29 -5.56
C LYS A 187 -15.53 -6.79 -5.32
N THR A 188 -15.73 -7.18 -4.07
CA THR A 188 -15.99 -8.57 -3.69
C THR A 188 -17.17 -8.66 -2.72
N GLY A 189 -17.49 -9.86 -2.24
CA GLY A 189 -18.53 -10.07 -1.23
C GLY A 189 -18.04 -9.97 0.21
N PHE A 190 -16.79 -9.54 0.44
CA PHE A 190 -16.18 -9.44 1.76
C PHE A 190 -15.08 -8.38 1.81
N VAL A 191 -14.77 -7.91 3.02
CA VAL A 191 -13.77 -6.86 3.26
C VAL A 191 -12.49 -7.48 3.82
N LYS A 192 -11.37 -7.29 3.11
CA LYS A 192 -10.02 -7.71 3.49
C LYS A 192 -8.97 -6.99 2.63
N MET A 193 -7.76 -6.76 3.15
CA MET A 193 -6.65 -6.38 2.28
C MET A 193 -6.35 -7.51 1.28
N HIS A 194 -6.28 -7.18 -0.01
CA HIS A 194 -5.83 -8.12 -1.03
C HIS A 194 -4.31 -8.23 -1.02
N HIS A 195 -3.60 -7.12 -1.21
CA HIS A 195 -2.14 -7.07 -1.22
C HIS A 195 -1.63 -5.66 -0.94
N PHE A 196 -0.33 -5.56 -0.71
CA PHE A 196 0.42 -4.30 -0.75
C PHE A 196 1.70 -4.50 -1.57
N ALA A 197 2.16 -3.43 -2.19
CA ALA A 197 3.15 -3.51 -3.24
C ALA A 197 4.39 -2.68 -2.96
N PHE A 198 5.55 -3.23 -3.29
CA PHE A 198 6.83 -2.54 -3.27
C PHE A 198 7.32 -2.25 -4.68
N GLU A 199 7.76 -1.01 -4.90
CA GLU A 199 8.42 -0.66 -6.16
C GLU A 199 9.90 -1.05 -6.11
N VAL A 200 10.36 -1.82 -7.09
CA VAL A 200 11.77 -2.10 -7.35
C VAL A 200 12.24 -1.34 -8.58
N VAL A 201 13.56 -1.32 -8.82
CA VAL A 201 14.20 -0.46 -9.83
C VAL A 201 13.68 -0.73 -11.23
N ASP A 202 13.68 -2.00 -11.65
CA ASP A 202 13.34 -2.45 -13.00
C ASP A 202 13.01 -3.95 -13.02
N PHE A 203 12.67 -4.47 -14.19
CA PHE A 203 12.30 -5.88 -14.38
C PHE A 203 13.41 -6.87 -13.99
N SER A 204 14.69 -6.49 -14.10
CA SER A 204 15.79 -7.37 -13.69
C SER A 204 15.81 -7.60 -12.17
N TYR A 205 15.31 -6.64 -11.38
CA TYR A 205 15.13 -6.81 -9.95
C TYR A 205 13.98 -7.75 -9.60
N LEU A 206 12.93 -7.82 -10.41
CA LEU A 206 11.90 -8.87 -10.27
C LEU A 206 12.52 -10.24 -10.51
N ALA A 207 13.29 -10.43 -11.59
CA ALA A 207 13.97 -11.70 -11.85
C ALA A 207 14.93 -12.10 -10.70
N ARG A 208 15.67 -11.14 -10.14
CA ARG A 208 16.54 -11.37 -8.98
C ARG A 208 15.74 -11.75 -7.72
N GLN A 209 14.59 -11.13 -7.51
CA GLN A 209 13.71 -11.46 -6.38
C GLN A 209 13.14 -12.87 -6.55
N ALA A 210 12.68 -13.24 -7.75
CA ALA A 210 12.22 -14.59 -8.05
C ALA A 210 13.29 -15.66 -7.75
N GLU A 211 14.54 -15.42 -8.16
CA GLU A 211 15.68 -16.28 -7.81
C GLU A 211 15.91 -16.33 -6.30
N HIS A 212 15.90 -15.17 -5.63
CA HIS A 212 16.11 -15.07 -4.18
C HIS A 212 15.04 -15.80 -3.38
N LEU A 213 13.77 -15.69 -3.78
CA LEU A 213 12.66 -16.46 -3.19
C LEU A 213 12.93 -17.96 -3.30
N MET A 214 13.25 -18.44 -4.51
CA MET A 214 13.52 -19.86 -4.78
C MET A 214 14.68 -20.40 -3.93
N GLN A 215 15.78 -19.64 -3.83
CA GLN A 215 16.96 -20.03 -3.03
C GLN A 215 16.65 -20.13 -1.53
N ASN A 216 15.61 -19.45 -1.05
CA ASN A 216 15.22 -19.40 0.36
C ASN A 216 13.94 -20.20 0.65
N GLY A 217 13.50 -21.06 -0.27
CA GLY A 217 12.35 -21.95 -0.07
C GLY A 217 10.98 -21.29 -0.23
N TYR A 218 10.92 -20.10 -0.84
CA TYR A 218 9.69 -19.42 -1.23
C TYR A 218 9.43 -19.58 -2.72
N VAL A 219 8.17 -19.41 -3.13
CA VAL A 219 7.76 -19.49 -4.53
C VAL A 219 6.97 -18.24 -4.89
N LEU A 220 7.09 -17.83 -6.16
CA LEU A 220 6.12 -16.90 -6.74
C LEU A 220 4.76 -17.58 -6.78
N LEU A 221 3.75 -16.89 -6.28
CA LEU A 221 2.35 -17.27 -6.44
C LEU A 221 1.89 -16.95 -7.87
N TYR A 222 2.29 -15.79 -8.38
CA TYR A 222 1.89 -15.32 -9.71
C TYR A 222 2.90 -14.36 -10.32
N GLY A 223 3.05 -14.43 -11.64
CA GLY A 223 4.03 -13.65 -12.39
C GLY A 223 5.41 -14.33 -12.52
N PRO A 224 6.43 -13.62 -13.03
CA PRO A 224 6.37 -12.22 -13.44
C PRO A 224 5.39 -11.96 -14.59
N GLY A 225 4.71 -10.81 -14.58
CA GLY A 225 3.70 -10.45 -15.57
C GLY A 225 3.62 -8.94 -15.81
N ARG A 226 2.61 -8.52 -16.58
CA ARG A 226 2.36 -7.10 -16.91
C ARG A 226 0.88 -6.79 -16.76
N HIS A 227 0.54 -5.84 -15.90
CA HIS A 227 -0.85 -5.37 -15.74
C HIS A 227 -1.28 -4.49 -16.92
N GLY A 228 -2.57 -4.49 -17.24
CA GLY A 228 -3.19 -3.53 -18.16
C GLY A 228 -3.28 -2.14 -17.52
N PRO A 229 -4.12 -1.95 -16.49
CA PRO A 229 -4.16 -0.70 -15.72
C PRO A 229 -2.79 -0.39 -15.10
N GLY A 230 -2.34 0.86 -15.18
CA GLY A 230 -1.03 1.28 -14.67
C GLY A 230 0.18 0.74 -15.40
N GLN A 231 0.03 -0.30 -16.23
CA GLN A 231 1.09 -0.87 -17.05
C GLN A 231 2.34 -1.23 -16.21
N ASN A 232 2.23 -1.59 -14.94
CA ASN A 232 3.42 -2.05 -14.20
C ASN A 232 3.73 -3.50 -14.54
N HIS A 233 5.01 -3.85 -14.48
CA HIS A 233 5.41 -5.24 -14.31
C HIS A 233 5.17 -5.64 -12.85
N PHE A 234 4.83 -6.90 -12.63
CA PHE A 234 4.50 -7.41 -11.31
C PHE A 234 5.06 -8.81 -11.10
N GLU A 235 5.24 -9.18 -9.84
CA GLU A 235 5.25 -10.56 -9.35
C GLU A 235 4.64 -10.59 -7.93
N TYR A 236 4.03 -11.71 -7.57
CA TYR A 236 3.34 -11.87 -6.28
C TYR A 236 3.86 -13.07 -5.51
N PHE A 237 3.99 -12.92 -4.21
CA PHE A 237 4.36 -13.98 -3.26
C PHE A 237 3.74 -13.69 -1.89
N ARG A 238 3.76 -14.69 -0.99
CA ARG A 238 3.17 -14.55 0.34
C ARG A 238 4.23 -14.44 1.42
N ASP A 239 3.90 -13.68 2.46
CA ASP A 239 4.63 -13.74 3.72
C ASP A 239 4.27 -15.04 4.51
N PRO A 240 4.95 -15.31 5.63
CA PRO A 240 4.70 -16.49 6.46
C PRO A 240 3.27 -16.62 7.03
N GLU A 241 2.51 -15.52 7.08
CA GLU A 241 1.13 -15.50 7.59
C GLU A 241 0.10 -15.35 6.46
N GLY A 242 0.54 -15.48 5.20
CA GLY A 242 -0.31 -15.52 4.02
C GLY A 242 -0.69 -14.15 3.44
N ASN A 243 -0.17 -13.04 3.96
CA ASN A 243 -0.37 -11.73 3.34
C ASN A 243 0.28 -11.72 1.97
N LEU A 244 -0.46 -11.24 0.97
CA LEU A 244 0.04 -11.17 -0.40
C LEU A 244 0.86 -9.90 -0.60
N ILE A 245 2.06 -10.07 -1.14
CA ILE A 245 3.01 -9.00 -1.43
C ILE A 245 3.21 -8.97 -2.94
N GLU A 246 3.18 -7.77 -3.51
CA GLU A 246 3.56 -7.52 -4.90
C GLU A 246 4.93 -6.84 -4.94
N PHE A 247 5.82 -7.33 -5.80
CA PHE A 247 6.94 -6.53 -6.28
C PHE A 247 6.62 -6.02 -7.67
N MET A 248 6.79 -4.70 -7.88
CA MET A 248 6.44 -4.06 -9.14
C MET A 248 7.51 -3.10 -9.64
N CYS A 249 7.50 -2.82 -10.94
CA CYS A 249 8.28 -1.75 -11.55
C CYS A 249 7.55 -1.15 -12.75
N ASP A 250 8.03 0.01 -13.21
CA ASP A 250 7.50 0.72 -14.40
C ASP A 250 6.01 1.10 -14.30
N LEU A 251 5.52 1.39 -13.08
CA LEU A 251 4.18 1.93 -12.91
C LEU A 251 4.06 3.29 -13.60
N GLN A 252 3.04 3.43 -14.46
CA GLN A 252 2.78 4.64 -15.22
C GLN A 252 2.74 5.87 -14.31
N GLN A 253 3.35 6.96 -14.77
CA GLN A 253 3.33 8.26 -14.09
C GLN A 253 2.38 9.22 -14.82
N ILE A 254 1.47 9.85 -14.07
CA ILE A 254 0.44 10.79 -14.51
C ILE A 254 0.73 12.15 -13.84
N TRP A 255 1.44 13.02 -14.54
CA TRP A 255 1.86 14.33 -14.00
C TRP A 255 0.83 15.44 -14.19
N ASP A 256 -0.03 15.32 -15.21
CA ASP A 256 -0.99 16.34 -15.57
C ASP A 256 -2.42 15.76 -15.58
N ASP A 257 -3.16 16.08 -14.51
CA ASP A 257 -4.55 15.67 -14.35
C ASP A 257 -5.48 16.33 -15.37
N ALA A 258 -5.10 17.46 -15.98
CA ALA A 258 -5.94 18.15 -16.95
C ALA A 258 -5.98 17.44 -18.32
N THR A 259 -4.94 16.65 -18.63
CA THR A 259 -4.83 15.92 -19.90
C THR A 259 -5.04 14.42 -19.75
N TYR A 260 -5.00 13.89 -18.54
CA TYR A 260 -5.25 12.48 -18.30
C TYR A 260 -6.74 12.15 -18.27
N VAL A 261 -7.15 11.20 -19.09
CA VAL A 261 -8.52 10.68 -19.14
C VAL A 261 -8.51 9.24 -18.61
N PRO A 262 -9.20 8.95 -17.50
CA PRO A 262 -9.29 7.60 -16.98
C PRO A 262 -9.85 6.61 -18.00
N ARG A 263 -9.24 5.42 -18.12
CA ARG A 263 -9.77 4.36 -18.97
C ARG A 263 -10.74 3.49 -18.17
N VAL A 264 -11.83 3.10 -18.82
CA VAL A 264 -12.68 2.00 -18.37
C VAL A 264 -12.31 0.78 -19.22
N TRP A 265 -11.68 -0.20 -18.59
CA TRP A 265 -11.34 -1.49 -19.19
C TRP A 265 -12.54 -2.42 -19.15
N ASN A 266 -12.72 -3.23 -20.19
CA ASN A 266 -13.75 -4.25 -20.22
C ASN A 266 -13.28 -5.47 -19.41
N SER A 267 -14.11 -6.00 -18.50
CA SER A 267 -13.77 -7.15 -17.65
C SER A 267 -13.44 -8.44 -18.42
N GLN A 268 -13.84 -8.54 -19.69
CA GLN A 268 -13.52 -9.66 -20.58
C GLN A 268 -12.14 -9.52 -21.26
N GLU A 269 -11.48 -8.36 -21.15
CA GLU A 269 -10.11 -8.17 -21.63
C GLU A 269 -9.09 -8.81 -20.69
N ARG A 270 -7.90 -9.11 -21.21
CA ARG A 270 -6.76 -9.53 -20.39
C ARG A 270 -6.12 -8.33 -19.69
N TRP A 271 -6.78 -7.82 -18.66
CA TRP A 271 -6.32 -6.64 -17.91
C TRP A 271 -5.47 -7.02 -16.69
N VAL A 272 -5.70 -8.18 -16.07
CA VAL A 272 -4.90 -8.66 -14.93
C VAL A 272 -3.48 -9.00 -15.39
N ASN A 273 -3.32 -9.78 -16.45
CA ASN A 273 -2.00 -10.12 -16.99
C ASN A 273 -2.02 -10.14 -18.52
N MET A 274 -1.37 -9.15 -19.11
CA MET A 274 -1.28 -9.02 -20.56
C MET A 274 -0.29 -10.01 -21.18
N TRP A 275 0.62 -10.59 -20.40
CA TRP A 275 1.69 -11.47 -20.89
C TRP A 275 1.41 -12.95 -20.69
N GLY A 276 0.53 -13.31 -19.77
CA GLY A 276 0.35 -14.68 -19.28
C GLY A 276 -1.10 -15.09 -19.10
N PRO A 277 -1.33 -16.26 -18.48
CA PRO A 277 -2.66 -16.73 -18.11
C PRO A 277 -3.21 -15.92 -16.92
N ASP A 278 -4.47 -16.15 -16.59
CA ASP A 278 -5.08 -15.64 -15.36
C ASP A 278 -4.35 -16.16 -14.10
N GLY A 279 -4.55 -15.46 -12.98
CA GLY A 279 -3.96 -15.82 -11.69
C GLY A 279 -4.50 -17.15 -11.14
N PRO A 280 -3.83 -17.72 -10.13
CA PRO A 280 -4.31 -18.93 -9.47
C PRO A 280 -5.65 -18.69 -8.74
N ALA A 281 -6.37 -19.77 -8.44
CA ALA A 281 -7.70 -19.67 -7.82
C ALA A 281 -7.68 -19.03 -6.42
N ASP A 282 -6.56 -19.13 -5.70
CA ASP A 282 -6.35 -18.54 -4.37
C ASP A 282 -5.76 -17.12 -4.42
N PHE A 283 -5.79 -16.45 -5.58
CA PHE A 283 -5.22 -15.11 -5.74
C PHE A 283 -5.98 -14.02 -4.97
N VAL A 284 -7.24 -14.26 -4.58
CA VAL A 284 -8.12 -13.35 -3.81
C VAL A 284 -8.25 -13.81 -2.36
#